data_AF-A0A158L5B8-F1
#
_entry.id   AF-A0A158L5B8-F1
#
_cell.length_a   1.000
_cell.length_b   1.000
_cell.length_c   1.000
_cell.angle_alpha   90.00
_cell.angle_beta   90.00
_cell.angle_gamma   90.00
#
_symmetry.space_group_name_H-M   'P 1'
#
loop_
_entity.id
_entity.type
_entity.pdbx_description
1 polymer ?
#
loop_
_entity_poly.entity_id
_entity_poly.type
_entity_poly.pdbx_seq_one_letter_code
_entity_poly.pdbx_strand_id
1 'polypeptide(L)'
;MPKDFPPDRERPVGFGRWPNGAPIAAVAGVVLALDDVITRRRRAAAAWLAARRQALPLLPIRPSRLELAVIIALAETYGDALAVATRFLPVIDFIVERGAIVLVQRVMYGARPDDGHSDEPPSAIAEENARLADQVREAKVAFEFLCATWPDVFMAHAGAALSQGLPRLPSPPSTDSLREGGDD
;
A
#
# COMPACT_ATOMS: atom_id res chain seq x y z
N MET A 1 -14.76 71.10 14.54
CA MET A 1 -14.79 69.81 15.26
C MET A 1 -14.41 68.70 14.29
N PRO A 2 -13.34 67.93 14.58
CA PRO A 2 -12.95 66.75 13.82
C PRO A 2 -13.66 65.49 14.35
N LYS A 3 -13.84 64.48 13.49
CA LYS A 3 -13.82 63.07 13.88
C LYS A 3 -13.02 62.28 12.85
N ASP A 4 -11.95 61.68 13.37
CA ASP A 4 -10.98 60.81 12.73
C ASP A 4 -11.53 59.42 12.36
N PHE A 5 -10.69 58.71 11.58
CA PHE A 5 -10.61 57.27 11.24
C PHE A 5 -11.21 56.80 9.90
N PRO A 6 -10.55 55.87 9.19
CA PRO A 6 -9.14 55.86 8.78
C PRO A 6 -8.95 55.53 7.27
N PRO A 7 -7.72 55.61 6.73
CA PRO A 7 -7.38 55.16 5.39
C PRO A 7 -6.87 53.71 5.42
N ASP A 8 -7.53 52.81 4.71
CA ASP A 8 -6.89 51.67 4.04
C ASP A 8 -7.94 50.92 3.21
N ARG A 9 -8.14 51.38 1.98
CA ARG A 9 -8.60 50.45 0.94
C ARG A 9 -7.37 49.67 0.52
N GLU A 10 -7.21 48.53 1.19
CA GLU A 10 -6.39 47.43 0.77
C GLU A 10 -6.41 47.34 -0.76
N ARG A 11 -5.23 47.52 -1.35
CA ARG A 11 -4.96 47.09 -2.71
C ARG A 11 -5.47 45.66 -2.81
N PRO A 12 -6.19 45.25 -3.87
CA PRO A 12 -6.40 43.83 -4.08
C PRO A 12 -5.01 43.22 -4.14
N VAL A 13 -4.68 42.50 -3.07
CA VAL A 13 -3.51 41.64 -2.99
C VAL A 13 -3.63 40.80 -4.23
N GLY A 14 -2.72 41.01 -5.18
CA GLY A 14 -2.63 40.16 -6.34
C GLY A 14 -2.43 38.77 -5.78
N PHE A 15 -3.50 37.97 -5.74
CA PHE A 15 -3.41 36.54 -5.59
C PHE A 15 -2.53 36.14 -6.76
N GLY A 16 -1.28 35.86 -6.42
CA GLY A 16 -0.26 35.50 -7.36
C GLY A 16 -0.84 34.45 -8.27
N ARG A 17 -0.84 34.76 -9.57
CA ARG A 17 -0.48 33.83 -10.63
C ARG A 17 -0.59 32.38 -10.18
N TRP A 18 -1.75 31.77 -10.44
CA TRP A 18 -1.97 30.33 -10.25
C TRP A 18 -0.74 29.58 -10.78
N PRO A 19 0.00 28.81 -9.96
CA PRO A 19 1.16 28.11 -10.45
C PRO A 19 0.69 26.97 -11.35
N ASN A 20 0.74 27.22 -12.66
CA ASN A 20 1.03 26.30 -13.76
C ASN A 20 0.86 24.80 -13.45
N GLY A 21 -0.38 24.32 -13.59
CA GLY A 21 -0.73 22.89 -13.60
C GLY A 21 -2.07 22.65 -12.93
N ALA A 22 -3.11 22.29 -13.69
CA ALA A 22 -4.32 21.76 -13.08
C ALA A 22 -3.95 20.57 -12.16
N PRO A 23 -4.65 20.31 -11.04
CA PRO A 23 -4.34 19.20 -10.13
C PRO A 23 -4.11 17.86 -10.85
N ILE A 24 -4.84 17.63 -11.94
CA ILE A 24 -4.71 16.46 -12.82
C ILE A 24 -3.34 16.40 -13.54
N ALA A 25 -2.82 17.55 -13.99
CA ALA A 25 -1.52 17.61 -14.65
C ALA A 25 -0.36 17.34 -13.67
N ALA A 26 -0.50 17.79 -12.41
CA ALA A 26 0.47 17.49 -11.36
C ALA A 26 0.49 15.99 -11.03
N VAL A 27 -0.68 15.38 -10.82
CA VAL A 27 -0.82 13.94 -10.60
C VAL A 27 -0.26 13.15 -11.78
N ALA A 28 -0.57 13.54 -13.02
CA ALA A 28 -0.03 12.90 -14.21
C ALA A 28 1.51 13.00 -14.27
N GLY A 29 2.09 14.13 -13.87
CA GLY A 29 3.53 14.30 -13.76
C GLY A 29 4.18 13.31 -12.78
N VAL A 30 3.59 13.17 -11.59
CA VAL A 30 4.06 12.20 -10.57
C VAL A 30 3.94 10.76 -11.07
N VAL A 31 2.80 10.40 -11.66
CA VAL A 31 2.56 9.05 -12.20
C VAL A 31 3.57 8.71 -13.30
N LEU A 32 3.82 9.63 -14.23
CA LEU A 32 4.81 9.43 -15.30
C LEU A 32 6.24 9.30 -14.73
N ALA A 33 6.59 10.09 -13.73
CA ALA A 33 7.89 9.99 -13.07
C ALA A 33 8.06 8.62 -12.39
N LEU A 34 7.04 8.11 -11.71
CA LEU A 34 7.08 6.81 -11.06
C LEU A 34 7.08 5.65 -12.06
N ASP A 35 6.28 5.72 -13.12
CA ASP A 35 6.30 4.74 -14.22
C ASP A 35 7.71 4.58 -14.81
N ASP A 36 8.37 5.70 -15.07
CA ASP A 36 9.73 5.73 -15.62
C ASP A 36 10.77 5.22 -14.62
N VAL A 37 10.67 5.60 -13.33
CA VAL A 37 11.54 5.06 -12.26
C VAL A 37 11.38 3.54 -12.13
N ILE A 38 10.15 3.05 -12.05
CA ILE A 38 9.85 1.61 -11.92
C ILE A 38 10.37 0.85 -13.15
N THR A 39 10.05 1.36 -14.33
CA THR A 39 10.48 0.77 -15.60
C THR A 39 12.00 0.67 -15.70
N ARG A 40 12.73 1.74 -15.36
CA ARG A 40 14.19 1.74 -15.39
C ARG A 40 14.78 0.74 -14.40
N ARG A 41 14.30 0.72 -13.15
CA ARG A 41 14.84 -0.15 -12.10
C ARG A 41 14.56 -1.62 -12.39
N ARG A 42 13.35 -1.96 -12.83
CA ARG A 42 13.01 -3.34 -13.27
C ARG A 42 13.86 -3.77 -14.47
N ARG A 43 14.09 -2.89 -15.45
CA ARG A 43 14.98 -3.19 -16.59
C ARG A 43 16.43 -3.42 -16.15
N ALA A 44 16.95 -2.60 -15.24
CA ALA A 44 18.30 -2.77 -14.71
C ALA A 44 18.45 -4.09 -13.95
N ALA A 45 17.46 -4.44 -13.11
CA ALA A 45 17.42 -5.73 -12.42
C ALA A 45 17.37 -6.91 -13.39
N ALA A 46 16.52 -6.83 -14.43
CA ALA A 46 16.45 -7.85 -15.48
C ALA A 46 17.78 -8.02 -16.23
N ALA A 47 18.45 -6.93 -16.60
CA ALA A 47 19.75 -6.98 -17.26
C ALA A 47 20.82 -7.62 -16.36
N TRP A 48 20.82 -7.29 -15.07
CA TRP A 48 21.75 -7.87 -14.10
C TRP A 48 21.51 -9.38 -13.90
N LEU A 49 20.25 -9.82 -13.82
CA LEU A 49 19.89 -11.23 -13.72
C LEU A 49 20.26 -12.01 -14.99
N ALA A 50 20.02 -11.43 -16.16
CA ALA A 50 20.43 -12.00 -17.44
C ALA A 50 21.95 -12.18 -17.53
N ALA A 51 22.72 -11.16 -17.10
CA ALA A 51 24.18 -11.24 -17.02
C ALA A 51 24.66 -12.36 -16.08
N ARG A 52 23.91 -12.64 -15.00
CA ARG A 52 24.18 -13.72 -14.05
C ARG A 52 23.63 -15.09 -14.44
N ARG A 53 23.00 -15.23 -15.62
CA ARG A 53 22.31 -16.44 -16.09
C ARG A 53 21.32 -17.02 -15.07
N GLN A 54 20.66 -16.16 -14.29
CA GLN A 54 19.65 -16.57 -13.33
C GLN A 54 18.26 -16.52 -13.96
N ALA A 55 17.54 -17.65 -13.91
CA ALA A 55 16.15 -17.76 -14.35
C ALA A 55 15.21 -17.49 -13.17
N LEU A 56 15.15 -16.23 -12.72
CA LEU A 56 14.14 -15.81 -11.76
C LEU A 56 12.92 -15.24 -12.49
N PRO A 57 11.69 -15.48 -11.98
CA PRO A 57 10.51 -14.85 -12.52
C PRO A 57 10.64 -13.34 -12.34
N LEU A 58 10.76 -12.63 -13.46
CA LEU A 58 10.83 -11.18 -13.50
C LEU A 58 9.42 -10.61 -13.52
N LEU A 59 9.16 -9.60 -12.69
CA LEU A 59 8.01 -8.73 -12.90
C LEU A 59 8.07 -8.14 -14.31
N PRO A 60 6.91 -7.90 -14.95
CA PRO A 60 6.86 -7.13 -16.18
C PRO A 60 7.63 -5.81 -16.02
N ILE A 61 8.50 -5.51 -17.00
CA ILE A 61 9.37 -4.32 -16.96
C ILE A 61 8.54 -3.06 -16.78
N ARG A 62 7.42 -2.94 -17.51
CA ARG A 62 6.48 -1.83 -17.34
C ARG A 62 5.39 -2.18 -16.34
N PRO A 63 4.97 -1.22 -15.50
CA PRO A 63 3.76 -1.33 -14.71
C PRO A 63 2.56 -1.77 -15.55
N SER A 64 1.78 -2.71 -15.03
CA SER A 64 0.49 -3.07 -15.64
C SER A 64 -0.54 -1.96 -15.47
N ARG A 65 -1.67 -2.04 -16.19
CA ARG A 65 -2.80 -1.10 -16.01
C ARG A 65 -3.29 -1.05 -14.56
N LEU A 66 -3.29 -2.19 -13.86
CA LEU A 66 -3.71 -2.27 -12.47
C LEU A 66 -2.65 -1.70 -11.52
N GLU A 67 -1.36 -1.90 -11.81
CA GLU A 67 -0.30 -1.23 -11.05
C GLU A 67 -0.34 0.28 -11.22
N LEU A 68 -0.64 0.77 -12.43
CA LEU A 68 -0.85 2.20 -12.67
C LEU A 68 -2.06 2.75 -11.89
N ALA A 69 -3.15 1.99 -11.74
CA ALA A 69 -4.28 2.43 -10.91
C ALA A 69 -3.87 2.61 -9.44
N VAL A 70 -3.03 1.74 -8.90
CA VAL A 70 -2.46 1.88 -7.55
C VAL A 70 -1.54 3.11 -7.46
N ILE A 71 -0.68 3.31 -8.46
CA ILE A 71 0.24 4.46 -8.50
C ILE A 71 -0.54 5.78 -8.62
N ILE A 72 -1.62 5.81 -9.40
CA ILE A 72 -2.54 6.96 -9.49
C ILE A 72 -3.16 7.24 -8.13
N ALA A 73 -3.72 6.23 -7.45
CA ALA A 73 -4.30 6.40 -6.13
C ALA A 73 -3.29 6.98 -5.12
N LEU A 74 -2.04 6.50 -5.14
CA LEU A 74 -0.97 7.05 -4.31
C LEU A 74 -0.64 8.50 -4.69
N ALA A 75 -0.55 8.81 -5.98
CA ALA A 75 -0.24 10.15 -6.47
C ALA A 75 -1.38 11.15 -6.20
N GLU A 76 -2.64 10.71 -6.26
CA GLU A 76 -3.80 11.51 -5.87
C GLU A 76 -3.82 11.80 -4.36
N THR A 77 -3.37 10.84 -3.55
CA THR A 77 -3.31 10.99 -2.09
C THR A 77 -2.16 11.90 -1.66
N TYR A 78 -0.96 11.68 -2.20
CA TYR A 78 0.27 12.30 -1.68
C TYR A 78 0.87 13.39 -2.59
N GLY A 79 0.40 13.52 -3.83
CA GLY A 79 0.93 14.44 -4.82
C GLY A 79 2.44 14.29 -5.01
N ASP A 80 3.12 15.42 -5.15
CA ASP A 80 4.58 15.48 -5.36
C ASP A 80 5.37 14.86 -4.20
N ALA A 81 4.80 14.81 -2.98
CA ALA A 81 5.47 14.20 -1.84
C ALA A 81 5.84 12.74 -2.11
N LEU A 82 5.03 12.03 -2.92
CA LEU A 82 5.29 10.65 -3.31
C LEU A 82 6.61 10.49 -4.07
N ALA A 83 6.99 11.47 -4.90
CA ALA A 83 8.20 11.43 -5.71
C ALA A 83 9.43 12.00 -4.98
N VAL A 84 9.24 12.96 -4.07
CA VAL A 84 10.36 13.70 -3.45
C VAL A 84 10.69 13.27 -2.02
N ALA A 85 9.71 12.78 -1.26
CA ALA A 85 9.91 12.50 0.16
C ALA A 85 10.54 11.13 0.37
N THR A 86 11.68 11.10 1.06
CA THR A 86 12.45 9.87 1.33
C THR A 86 11.65 8.80 2.08
N ARG A 87 10.61 9.20 2.83
CA ARG A 87 9.70 8.27 3.54
C ARG A 87 8.99 7.29 2.61
N PHE A 88 8.84 7.61 1.32
CA PHE A 88 8.20 6.74 0.33
C PHE A 88 9.18 5.88 -0.45
N LEU A 89 10.49 6.04 -0.25
CA LEU A 89 11.48 5.17 -0.91
C LEU A 89 11.20 3.68 -0.65
N PRO A 90 10.90 3.23 0.59
CA PRO A 90 10.60 1.82 0.83
C PRO A 90 9.34 1.34 0.08
N VAL A 91 8.34 2.20 -0.10
CA VAL A 91 7.14 1.89 -0.89
C VAL A 91 7.48 1.74 -2.36
N ILE A 92 8.29 2.65 -2.92
CA ILE A 92 8.71 2.60 -4.32
C ILE A 92 9.59 1.38 -4.57
N ASP A 93 10.56 1.11 -3.69
CA ASP A 93 11.42 -0.07 -3.76
C ASP A 93 10.57 -1.35 -3.73
N PHE A 94 9.58 -1.40 -2.82
CA PHE A 94 8.63 -2.51 -2.75
C PHE A 94 7.86 -2.71 -4.08
N ILE A 95 7.34 -1.64 -4.68
CA ILE A 95 6.65 -1.71 -5.96
C ILE A 95 7.58 -2.20 -7.07
N VAL A 96 8.83 -1.72 -7.10
CA VAL A 96 9.82 -2.15 -8.09
C VAL A 96 10.08 -3.65 -7.99
N GLU A 97 10.28 -4.15 -6.78
CA GLU A 97 10.71 -5.53 -6.51
C GLU A 97 9.58 -6.54 -6.51
N ARG A 98 8.40 -6.18 -5.97
CA ARG A 98 7.29 -7.10 -5.71
C ARG A 98 5.97 -6.70 -6.38
N GLY A 99 5.87 -5.47 -6.87
CA GLY A 99 4.71 -4.97 -7.59
C GLY A 99 3.67 -4.27 -6.73
N ALA A 100 2.93 -3.36 -7.36
CA ALA A 100 1.97 -2.50 -6.65
C ALA A 100 0.72 -3.23 -6.17
N ILE A 101 0.34 -4.34 -6.82
CA ILE A 101 -0.78 -5.19 -6.37
C ILE A 101 -0.44 -5.85 -5.03
N VAL A 102 0.79 -6.37 -4.90
CA VAL A 102 1.27 -7.01 -3.67
C VAL A 102 1.38 -6.01 -2.54
N LEU A 103 1.72 -4.75 -2.84
CA LEU A 103 1.73 -3.66 -1.85
C LEU A 103 0.34 -3.50 -1.23
N VAL A 104 -0.70 -3.35 -2.06
CA VAL A 104 -2.09 -3.20 -1.58
C VAL A 104 -2.51 -4.42 -0.77
N GLN A 105 -2.23 -5.63 -1.26
CA GLN A 105 -2.56 -6.87 -0.54
C GLN A 105 -1.93 -6.91 0.85
N ARG A 106 -0.65 -6.55 0.99
CA ARG A 106 0.06 -6.55 2.28
C ARG A 106 -0.39 -5.43 3.21
N VAL A 107 -0.65 -4.24 2.67
CA VAL A 107 -1.13 -3.10 3.46
C VAL A 107 -2.54 -3.35 3.98
N MET A 108 -3.41 -3.94 3.17
CA MET A 108 -4.82 -4.16 3.52
C MET A 108 -5.04 -5.43 4.35
N TYR A 109 -4.28 -6.50 4.07
CA TYR A 109 -4.56 -7.83 4.64
C TYR A 109 -3.35 -8.49 5.32
N GLY A 110 -2.16 -7.90 5.19
CA GLY A 110 -0.91 -8.48 5.69
C GLY A 110 -0.50 -8.01 7.08
N ALA A 111 -1.11 -6.94 7.60
CA ALA A 111 -0.99 -6.55 9.00
C ALA A 111 -1.98 -7.37 9.82
N ARG A 112 -1.70 -8.66 10.00
CA ARG A 112 -2.46 -9.45 10.97
C ARG A 112 -2.06 -8.94 12.35
N PRO A 113 -3.00 -8.47 13.19
CA PRO A 113 -2.71 -8.39 14.60
C PRO A 113 -2.39 -9.82 15.02
N ASP A 114 -1.19 -10.06 15.57
CA ASP A 114 -0.96 -11.27 16.35
C ASP A 114 -2.19 -11.44 17.23
N ASP A 115 -2.77 -12.63 17.23
CA ASP A 115 -4.08 -12.90 17.80
C ASP A 115 -3.98 -12.85 19.35
N GLY A 116 -3.46 -11.77 19.94
CA GLY A 116 -3.37 -11.39 21.36
C GLY A 116 -2.83 -12.42 22.36
N HIS A 117 -2.46 -13.62 21.92
CA HIS A 117 -2.25 -14.80 22.76
C HIS A 117 -0.96 -15.55 22.43
N SER A 118 -0.14 -15.01 21.53
CA SER A 118 1.21 -15.52 21.26
C SER A 118 2.23 -14.60 21.92
N ASP A 119 3.01 -15.11 22.86
CA ASP A 119 4.23 -14.46 23.38
C ASP A 119 5.37 -14.42 22.34
N GLU A 120 5.07 -14.75 21.08
CA GLU A 120 6.03 -14.81 20.00
C GLU A 120 6.19 -13.42 19.35
N PRO A 121 7.41 -12.93 19.13
CA PRO A 121 7.60 -11.63 18.48
C PRO A 121 7.02 -11.67 17.05
N PRO A 122 6.45 -10.55 16.57
CA PRO A 122 5.90 -10.49 15.23
C PRO A 122 6.98 -10.85 14.20
N SER A 123 6.61 -11.68 13.22
CA SER A 123 7.55 -12.04 12.15
C SER A 123 8.08 -10.78 11.43
N ALA A 124 9.30 -10.86 10.90
CA ALA A 124 9.89 -9.75 10.13
C ALA A 124 9.00 -9.26 8.97
N ILE A 125 8.18 -10.15 8.41
CA ILE A 125 7.19 -9.83 7.37
C ILE A 125 6.03 -9.00 7.94
N ALA A 126 5.54 -9.33 9.14
CA ALA A 126 4.49 -8.57 9.79
C ALA A 126 4.96 -7.15 10.15
N GLU A 127 6.20 -7.00 10.64
CA GLU A 127 6.80 -5.69 10.89
C GLU A 127 6.96 -4.88 9.59
N GLU A 128 7.44 -5.49 8.50
CA GLU A 128 7.54 -4.85 7.19
C GLU A 128 6.16 -4.37 6.71
N ASN A 129 5.13 -5.21 6.84
CA ASN A 129 3.75 -4.86 6.46
C ASN A 129 3.21 -3.70 7.29
N ALA A 130 3.47 -3.67 8.60
CA ALA A 130 3.06 -2.57 9.48
C ALA A 130 3.74 -1.25 9.07
N ARG A 131 5.05 -1.28 8.80
CA ARG A 131 5.81 -0.10 8.34
C ARG A 131 5.29 0.41 6.99
N LEU A 132 5.00 -0.49 6.04
CA LEU A 132 4.37 -0.11 4.77
C LEU A 132 3.00 0.52 5.00
N ALA A 133 2.15 -0.11 5.82
CA ALA A 133 0.81 0.40 6.11
C ALA A 133 0.81 1.77 6.79
N ASP A 134 1.83 2.07 7.60
CA ASP A 134 2.03 3.38 8.19
C ASP A 134 2.48 4.42 7.17
N GLN A 135 3.41 4.06 6.27
CA GLN A 135 3.89 4.96 5.22
C GLN A 135 2.77 5.36 4.24
N VAL A 136 1.84 4.45 3.93
CA VAL A 136 0.73 4.70 3.00
C VAL A 136 -0.64 4.84 3.69
N ARG A 137 -0.66 5.23 4.97
CA ARG A 137 -1.88 5.26 5.79
C ARG A 137 -3.04 6.05 5.16
N GLU A 138 -2.77 7.21 4.58
CA GLU A 138 -3.80 8.09 4.00
C GLU A 138 -4.40 7.50 2.72
N ALA A 139 -3.68 6.60 2.03
CA ALA A 139 -4.12 5.96 0.80
C ALA A 139 -5.02 4.73 1.04
N LYS A 140 -5.22 4.32 2.30
CA LYS A 140 -6.02 3.13 2.64
C LYS A 140 -7.45 3.22 2.09
N VAL A 141 -8.08 4.38 2.16
CA VAL A 141 -9.44 4.59 1.60
C VAL A 141 -9.46 4.38 0.08
N ALA A 142 -8.45 4.87 -0.62
CA ALA A 142 -8.34 4.64 -2.06
C ALA A 142 -8.08 3.15 -2.36
N PHE A 143 -7.31 2.46 -1.54
CA PHE A 143 -7.07 1.03 -1.68
C PHE A 143 -8.33 0.19 -1.44
N GLU A 144 -9.18 0.57 -0.48
CA GLU A 144 -10.50 -0.05 -0.30
C GLU A 144 -11.35 0.05 -1.57
N PHE A 145 -11.36 1.23 -2.21
CA PHE A 145 -12.05 1.42 -3.48
C PHE A 145 -11.49 0.53 -4.60
N LEU A 146 -10.17 0.41 -4.71
CA LEU A 146 -9.52 -0.49 -5.67
C LEU A 146 -9.88 -1.96 -5.40
N CYS A 147 -9.88 -2.38 -4.14
CA CYS A 147 -10.28 -3.72 -3.71
C CYS A 147 -11.76 -4.01 -4.03
N ALA A 148 -12.65 -3.03 -3.86
CA ALA A 148 -14.06 -3.16 -4.21
C ALA A 148 -14.30 -3.20 -5.73
N THR A 149 -13.48 -2.48 -6.50
CA THR A 149 -13.59 -2.40 -7.96
C THR A 149 -13.05 -3.65 -8.66
N TRP A 150 -11.95 -4.21 -8.16
CA TRP A 150 -11.28 -5.39 -8.73
C TRP A 150 -10.96 -6.45 -7.65
N PRO A 151 -11.99 -7.03 -7.01
CA PRO A 151 -11.81 -7.98 -5.91
C PRO A 151 -11.01 -9.21 -6.33
N ASP A 152 -11.25 -9.75 -7.53
CA ASP A 152 -10.55 -10.95 -8.03
C ASP A 152 -9.03 -10.78 -8.13
N VAL A 153 -8.55 -9.54 -8.26
CA VAL A 153 -7.12 -9.22 -8.33
C VAL A 153 -6.55 -8.99 -6.94
N PHE A 154 -7.17 -8.10 -6.18
CA PHE A 154 -6.63 -7.64 -4.90
C PHE A 154 -6.93 -8.58 -3.74
N MET A 155 -7.95 -9.43 -3.86
CA MET A 155 -8.27 -10.48 -2.89
C MET A 155 -7.88 -11.88 -3.37
N ALA A 156 -7.18 -12.02 -4.50
CA ALA A 156 -6.77 -13.31 -5.06
C ALA A 156 -6.05 -14.23 -4.03
N HIS A 157 -5.16 -13.66 -3.22
CA HIS A 157 -4.47 -14.40 -2.16
C HIS A 157 -5.43 -14.83 -1.04
N ALA A 158 -6.43 -14.01 -0.69
CA ALA A 158 -7.46 -14.39 0.28
C ALA A 158 -8.37 -15.50 -0.29
N GLY A 159 -8.73 -15.42 -1.57
CA GLY A 159 -9.45 -16.48 -2.27
C GLY A 159 -8.68 -17.79 -2.32
N ALA A 160 -7.37 -17.75 -2.60
CA ALA A 160 -6.50 -18.91 -2.55
C ALA A 160 -6.38 -19.48 -1.12
N ALA A 161 -6.21 -18.63 -0.10
CA ALA A 161 -6.16 -19.06 1.30
C ALA A 161 -7.47 -19.70 1.76
N LEU A 162 -8.62 -19.15 1.37
CA LEU A 162 -9.94 -19.74 1.64
C LEU A 162 -10.13 -21.07 0.89
N SER A 163 -9.63 -21.15 -0.35
CA SER A 163 -9.70 -22.37 -1.17
C SER A 163 -8.76 -23.49 -0.67
N GLN A 164 -7.69 -23.14 0.04
CA GLN A 164 -6.79 -24.08 0.71
C GLN A 164 -7.36 -24.59 2.06
N GLY A 165 -8.55 -24.13 2.45
CA GLY A 165 -9.26 -24.54 3.66
C GLY A 165 -8.81 -23.77 4.90
N LEU A 166 -9.76 -23.44 5.77
CA LEU A 166 -9.47 -22.89 7.09
C LEU A 166 -8.57 -23.86 7.88
N PRO A 167 -7.62 -23.37 8.70
CA PRO A 167 -6.90 -24.22 9.66
C PRO A 167 -7.94 -25.01 10.46
N ARG A 168 -7.81 -26.33 10.49
CA ARG A 168 -8.70 -27.17 11.30
C ARG A 168 -8.60 -26.66 12.73
N LEU A 169 -9.72 -26.15 13.25
CA LEU A 169 -9.85 -25.86 14.67
C LEU A 169 -9.42 -27.12 15.42
N PRO A 170 -8.56 -27.02 16.44
CA PRO A 170 -8.24 -28.17 17.27
C PRO A 170 -9.56 -28.74 17.80
N SER A 171 -9.79 -30.03 17.55
CA SER A 171 -10.97 -30.71 18.07
C SER A 171 -11.06 -30.44 19.57
N PRO A 172 -12.25 -30.10 20.11
CA PRO A 172 -12.39 -29.90 21.54
C PRO A 172 -11.90 -31.17 22.26
N PRO A 173 -11.21 -31.04 23.40
CA PRO A 173 -10.79 -32.20 24.15
C PRO A 173 -12.02 -33.04 24.48
N SER A 174 -12.01 -34.32 24.08
CA SER A 174 -13.03 -35.27 24.49
C SER A 174 -13.04 -35.30 26.02
N THR A 175 -14.08 -34.72 26.62
CA THR A 175 -14.38 -34.88 28.03
C THR A 175 -14.94 -36.28 28.24
N ASP A 176 -14.08 -37.30 28.15
CA ASP A 176 -14.33 -38.62 28.72
C ASP A 176 -13.56 -38.70 30.03
N SER A 177 -14.04 -37.95 31.02
CA SER A 177 -13.63 -38.06 32.42
C SER A 177 -14.66 -37.37 33.30
N LEU A 178 -15.91 -37.82 33.22
CA LEU A 178 -16.83 -37.71 34.35
C LEU A 178 -17.87 -38.83 34.31
N ARG A 179 -17.52 -39.97 34.91
CA ARG A 179 -18.49 -40.78 35.65
C ARG A 179 -17.79 -41.45 36.83
N GLU A 180 -17.64 -40.66 37.89
CA GLU A 180 -18.03 -40.99 39.27
C GLU A 180 -18.99 -42.22 39.27
N GLY A 181 -18.65 -43.36 39.89
CA GLY A 181 -18.54 -43.53 41.33
C GLY A 181 -19.93 -43.81 41.93
N GLY A 182 -20.20 -45.04 42.39
CA GLY A 182 -21.38 -45.36 43.20
C GLY A 182 -21.83 -46.83 43.20
N ASP A 183 -21.49 -47.53 44.29
CA ASP A 183 -22.08 -48.69 45.01
C ASP A 183 -23.21 -49.52 44.36
N ASP A 184 -23.05 -50.85 44.31
CA ASP A 184 -23.39 -51.84 45.37
C ASP A 184 -22.75 -53.21 45.07
#